data_AF-A0A3D3XV99-F1
#
_entry.id   AF-A0A3D3XV99-F1
#
_cell.length_a   1.000
_cell.length_b   1.000
_cell.length_c   1.000
_cell.angle_alpha   90.00
_cell.angle_beta   90.00
_cell.angle_gamma   90.00
#
_symmetry.space_group_name_H-M   'P 1'
#
loop_
_entity.id
_entity.type
_entity.pdbx_description
1 polymer ?
#
loop_
_entity_poly.entity_id
_entity_poly.type
_entity_poly.pdbx_seq_one_letter_code
_entity_poly.pdbx_strand_id
1 'polypeptide(L)'
;GIRHTTYAWNTGGGYQTGTTTTRGCATREFRASVAEAMPKRFTRSYDDTFMWDTYSYFMNRVLPVAEAANVRLQLHPNDPPMSHQGIARIFRSTAAFSHAMDLIEHHPNAGVLFCVGTWAEMLGPDGRGENINDAIRQMSDRITQVHFRNTSGHLPDFHETFPDNGYINLLSVLRTLREVGFNGMVVPDHV
;
A
#
# COMPACT_ATOMS: atom_id res chain seq x y z
N GLY A 1 18.13 -10.18 -16.22
CA GLY A 1 18.25 -10.03 -14.76
C GLY A 1 16.96 -9.48 -14.19
N ILE A 2 16.74 -9.62 -12.89
CA ILE A 2 15.60 -9.02 -12.18
C ILE A 2 15.77 -7.49 -12.23
N ARG A 3 14.76 -6.76 -12.71
CA ARG A 3 14.82 -5.29 -12.89
C ARG A 3 14.00 -4.52 -11.84
N HIS A 4 13.07 -5.20 -11.19
CA HIS A 4 12.15 -4.61 -10.22
C HIS A 4 12.02 -5.56 -9.04
N THR A 5 11.96 -5.01 -7.83
CA THR A 5 11.61 -5.79 -6.64
C THR A 5 10.69 -4.97 -5.74
N THR A 6 9.65 -5.64 -5.26
CA THR A 6 8.67 -5.07 -4.35
C THR A 6 9.11 -5.27 -2.91
N TYR A 7 8.80 -4.30 -2.05
CA TYR A 7 8.87 -4.47 -0.61
C TYR A 7 7.70 -3.74 0.06
N ALA A 8 7.26 -4.26 1.19
CA ALA A 8 6.32 -3.58 2.07
C ALA A 8 7.07 -3.23 3.36
N TRP A 9 7.00 -1.96 3.78
CA TRP A 9 7.62 -1.54 5.03
C TRP A 9 6.68 -1.83 6.20
N ASN A 10 6.60 -3.10 6.59
CA ASN A 10 5.82 -3.55 7.74
C ASN A 10 6.62 -4.54 8.60
N THR A 11 6.26 -4.66 9.86
CA THR A 11 6.76 -5.72 10.74
C THR A 11 5.66 -6.78 10.87
N GLY A 12 5.82 -7.93 10.20
CA GLY A 12 4.92 -9.08 10.34
C GLY A 12 4.16 -9.56 9.10
N GLY A 13 4.45 -9.06 7.89
CA GLY A 13 3.84 -9.53 6.65
C GLY A 13 2.38 -9.08 6.47
N GLY A 14 1.66 -9.72 5.54
CA GLY A 14 0.23 -9.48 5.32
C GLY A 14 -0.57 -9.80 6.58
N TYR A 15 -1.59 -8.98 6.88
CA TYR A 15 -2.38 -9.12 8.11
C TYR A 15 -3.86 -9.16 7.78
N GLN A 16 -4.57 -10.12 8.38
CA GLN A 16 -6.01 -10.27 8.29
C GLN A 16 -6.57 -10.64 9.66
N THR A 17 -7.81 -10.24 9.94
CA THR A 17 -8.49 -10.60 11.19
C THR A 17 -9.44 -11.77 11.01
N GLY A 18 -9.73 -12.16 9.76
CA GLY A 18 -10.60 -13.26 9.43
C GLY A 18 -10.65 -13.53 7.94
N THR A 19 -11.63 -14.35 7.57
CA THR A 19 -11.99 -14.67 6.19
C THR A 19 -13.50 -14.59 6.05
N THR A 20 -13.98 -14.13 4.91
CA THR A 20 -15.41 -14.17 4.55
C THR A 20 -15.60 -14.92 3.24
N THR A 21 -16.82 -14.94 2.71
CA THR A 21 -17.13 -15.53 1.41
C THR A 21 -17.69 -14.48 0.46
N THR A 22 -17.04 -14.31 -0.69
CA THR A 22 -17.54 -13.47 -1.78
C THR A 22 -17.75 -14.35 -3.00
N ARG A 23 -18.98 -14.38 -3.55
CA ARG A 23 -19.37 -15.21 -4.70
C ARG A 23 -18.94 -16.69 -4.59
N GLY A 24 -18.96 -17.25 -3.38
CA GLY A 24 -18.60 -18.64 -3.12
C GLY A 24 -17.11 -18.92 -2.94
N CYS A 25 -16.25 -17.91 -3.02
CA CYS A 25 -14.81 -18.03 -2.75
C CYS A 25 -14.50 -17.45 -1.36
N ALA A 26 -13.58 -18.10 -0.64
CA ALA A 26 -13.06 -17.55 0.62
C ALA A 26 -12.16 -16.34 0.31
N THR A 27 -12.45 -15.20 0.91
CA THR A 27 -11.71 -13.94 0.71
C THR A 27 -11.23 -13.40 2.05
N ARG A 28 -10.18 -12.57 2.02
CA ARG A 28 -9.61 -11.94 3.22
C ARG A 28 -10.60 -10.95 3.84
N GLU A 29 -10.69 -10.94 5.17
CA GLU A 29 -11.41 -9.92 5.93
C GLU A 29 -10.47 -9.20 6.92
N PHE A 30 -10.67 -7.89 7.04
CA PHE A 30 -10.08 -7.07 8.07
C PHE A 30 -11.15 -6.33 8.86
N ARG A 31 -11.03 -6.36 10.19
CA ARG A 31 -11.83 -5.60 11.14
C ARG A 31 -10.95 -4.89 12.15
N ALA A 32 -10.98 -3.57 12.19
CA ALA A 32 -10.14 -2.78 13.10
C ALA A 32 -10.36 -3.19 14.57
N SER A 33 -11.62 -3.39 14.97
CA SER A 33 -11.98 -3.79 16.33
C SER A 33 -11.30 -5.09 16.79
N VAL A 34 -11.14 -6.06 15.91
CA VAL A 34 -10.43 -7.32 16.21
C VAL A 34 -8.93 -7.07 16.30
N ALA A 35 -8.37 -6.27 15.40
CA ALA A 35 -6.94 -5.95 15.40
C ALA A 35 -6.51 -5.13 16.62
N GLU A 36 -7.36 -4.22 17.09
CA GLU A 36 -7.12 -3.39 18.27
C GLU A 36 -7.25 -4.17 19.58
N ALA A 37 -8.10 -5.19 19.62
CA ALA A 37 -8.24 -6.08 20.76
C ALA A 37 -7.05 -7.06 20.92
N MET A 38 -6.24 -7.25 19.86
CA MET A 38 -5.06 -8.10 19.93
C MET A 38 -3.95 -7.46 20.77
N PRO A 39 -3.20 -8.26 21.56
CA PRO A 39 -2.08 -7.74 22.32
C PRO A 39 -1.00 -7.19 21.38
N LYS A 40 -0.07 -6.42 21.96
CA LYS A 40 1.12 -5.98 21.20
C LYS A 40 1.83 -7.19 20.60
N ARG A 41 2.27 -7.04 19.34
CA ARG A 41 2.99 -8.11 18.64
C ARG A 41 4.36 -8.37 19.26
N PHE A 42 4.96 -7.34 19.83
CA PHE A 42 6.29 -7.35 20.45
C PHE A 42 6.25 -6.75 21.86
N THR A 43 7.37 -6.84 22.57
CA THR A 43 7.52 -6.36 23.95
C THR A 43 7.44 -4.83 24.09
N ARG A 44 7.62 -4.09 22.99
CA ARG A 44 7.50 -2.63 22.95
C ARG A 44 6.63 -2.15 21.79
N SER A 45 6.22 -0.90 21.87
CA SER A 45 5.56 -0.21 20.76
C SER A 45 6.59 0.45 19.84
N TYR A 46 6.23 0.61 18.58
CA TYR A 46 6.98 1.29 17.53
C TYR A 46 6.07 2.36 16.95
N ASP A 47 6.34 3.62 17.26
CA ASP A 47 5.54 4.75 16.80
C ASP A 47 5.95 5.23 15.40
N ASP A 48 5.21 6.20 14.87
CA ASP A 48 5.46 6.76 13.54
C ASP A 48 6.90 7.30 13.40
N THR A 49 7.41 8.01 14.41
CA THR A 49 8.79 8.54 14.42
C THR A 49 9.80 7.42 14.27
N PHE A 50 9.69 6.36 15.08
CA PHE A 50 10.60 5.21 14.99
C PHE A 50 10.52 4.55 13.60
N MET A 51 9.31 4.41 13.04
CA MET A 51 9.12 3.77 11.74
C MET A 51 9.69 4.62 10.59
N TRP A 52 9.60 5.94 10.66
CA TRP A 52 10.23 6.86 9.70
C TRP A 52 11.75 6.87 9.82
N ASP A 53 12.29 6.93 11.04
CA ASP A 53 13.74 6.89 11.28
C ASP A 53 14.35 5.59 10.73
N THR A 54 13.70 4.46 10.98
CA THR A 54 14.15 3.16 10.48
C THR A 54 13.97 3.03 8.97
N TYR A 55 12.91 3.59 8.39
CA TYR A 55 12.74 3.66 6.93
C TYR A 55 13.87 4.45 6.28
N SER A 56 14.18 5.63 6.81
CA SER A 56 15.30 6.46 6.36
C SER A 56 16.63 5.73 6.45
N TYR A 57 16.89 5.08 7.59
CA TYR A 57 18.09 4.27 7.78
C TYR A 57 18.24 3.17 6.71
N PHE A 58 17.13 2.49 6.38
CA PHE A 58 17.10 1.43 5.38
C PHE A 58 17.31 1.98 3.97
N MET A 59 16.57 3.01 3.57
CA MET A 59 16.65 3.58 2.22
C MET A 59 18.05 4.11 1.89
N ASN A 60 18.70 4.78 2.85
CA ASN A 60 20.09 5.26 2.72
C ASN A 60 21.11 4.14 2.43
N ARG A 61 20.79 2.88 2.77
CA ARG A 61 21.68 1.72 2.57
C ARG A 61 21.31 0.89 1.37
N VAL A 62 20.01 0.72 1.10
CA VAL A 62 19.56 -0.17 0.04
C VAL A 62 19.58 0.51 -1.34
N LEU A 63 19.34 1.83 -1.42
CA LEU A 63 19.27 2.52 -2.71
C LEU A 63 20.59 2.46 -3.50
N PRO A 64 21.78 2.69 -2.91
CA PRO A 64 23.04 2.54 -3.64
C PRO A 64 23.26 1.13 -4.19
N VAL A 65 22.82 0.11 -3.44
CA VAL A 65 22.91 -1.29 -3.88
C VAL A 65 21.93 -1.56 -5.02
N ALA A 66 20.70 -1.04 -4.93
CA ALA A 66 19.70 -1.18 -5.98
C ALA A 66 20.13 -0.49 -7.27
N GLU A 67 20.74 0.71 -7.18
CA GLU A 67 21.33 1.42 -8.32
C GLU A 67 22.45 0.61 -8.97
N ALA A 68 23.44 0.16 -8.19
CA ALA A 68 24.56 -0.64 -8.69
C ALA A 68 24.11 -1.96 -9.34
N ALA A 69 23.03 -2.56 -8.82
CA ALA A 69 22.42 -3.76 -9.38
C ALA A 69 21.48 -3.47 -10.57
N ASN A 70 21.20 -2.20 -10.87
CA ASN A 70 20.22 -1.75 -11.86
C ASN A 70 18.84 -2.41 -11.64
N VAL A 71 18.39 -2.32 -10.38
CA VAL A 71 17.10 -2.77 -9.85
C VAL A 71 16.34 -1.55 -9.35
N ARG A 72 15.04 -1.49 -9.63
CA ARG A 72 14.13 -0.49 -9.06
C ARG A 72 13.35 -1.09 -7.90
N LEU A 73 13.42 -0.45 -6.73
CA LEU A 73 12.65 -0.81 -5.54
C LEU A 73 11.24 -0.25 -5.65
N GLN A 74 10.24 -1.04 -5.30
CA GLN A 74 8.82 -0.67 -5.41
C GLN A 74 8.17 -0.77 -4.04
N LEU A 75 7.88 0.38 -3.44
CA LEU A 75 7.28 0.47 -2.13
C LEU A 75 5.77 0.15 -2.24
N HIS A 76 5.34 -0.91 -1.57
CA HIS A 76 3.94 -1.25 -1.38
C HIS A 76 3.38 -0.54 -0.14
N PRO A 77 2.11 -0.09 -0.17
CA PRO A 77 1.44 0.50 0.99
C PRO A 77 1.34 -0.48 2.16
N ASN A 78 1.07 0.05 3.35
CA ASN A 78 0.77 -0.81 4.48
C ASN A 78 -0.63 -1.41 4.33
N ASP A 79 -0.73 -2.74 4.42
CA ASP A 79 -1.97 -3.49 4.19
C ASP A 79 -2.32 -4.37 5.42
N PRO A 80 -3.32 -3.99 6.25
CA PRO A 80 -4.17 -2.80 6.15
C PRO A 80 -3.42 -1.49 6.42
N PRO A 81 -3.93 -0.33 5.95
CA PRO A 81 -3.32 0.99 6.17
C PRO A 81 -3.68 1.59 7.54
N MET A 82 -3.49 0.81 8.62
CA MET A 82 -3.83 1.19 10.00
C MET A 82 -2.79 0.67 11.00
N SER A 83 -2.38 1.50 11.96
CA SER A 83 -1.52 1.07 13.08
C SER A 83 -2.29 0.11 13.99
N HIS A 84 -1.68 -1.01 14.36
CA HIS A 84 -2.29 -1.98 15.29
C HIS A 84 -1.20 -2.77 16.03
N GLN A 85 -1.58 -3.46 17.10
CA GLN A 85 -0.68 -4.32 17.89
C GLN A 85 0.64 -3.63 18.33
N GLY A 86 0.58 -2.32 18.59
CA GLY A 86 1.73 -1.51 19.00
C GLY A 86 2.72 -1.18 17.88
N ILE A 87 2.36 -1.38 16.61
CA ILE A 87 3.21 -1.09 15.44
C ILE A 87 2.56 0.01 14.60
N ALA A 88 3.29 1.10 14.39
CA ALA A 88 2.89 2.14 13.47
C ALA A 88 2.99 1.67 12.02
N ARG A 89 1.98 2.02 11.23
CA ARG A 89 1.94 1.78 9.79
C ARG A 89 1.95 3.11 9.07
N ILE A 90 3.13 3.54 8.65
CA ILE A 90 3.38 4.89 8.13
C ILE A 90 2.95 5.07 6.67
N PHE A 91 2.92 4.03 5.84
CA PHE A 91 2.51 4.10 4.43
C PHE A 91 1.02 3.87 4.26
N ARG A 92 0.25 4.78 4.85
CA ARG A 92 -1.22 4.71 4.99
C ARG A 92 -1.97 5.89 4.38
N SER A 93 -1.29 6.74 3.62
CA SER A 93 -1.89 7.87 2.91
C SER A 93 -1.04 8.30 1.72
N THR A 94 -1.63 8.96 0.73
CA THR A 94 -0.85 9.53 -0.40
C THR A 94 0.18 10.55 0.09
N ALA A 95 -0.14 11.33 1.13
CA ALA A 95 0.80 12.27 1.74
C ALA A 95 2.03 11.58 2.34
N ALA A 96 1.86 10.42 2.98
CA ALA A 96 2.98 9.62 3.47
C ALA A 96 3.88 9.14 2.33
N PHE A 97 3.30 8.75 1.19
CA PHE A 97 4.07 8.39 0.00
C PHE A 97 4.83 9.57 -0.59
N SER A 98 4.24 10.76 -0.66
CA SER A 98 4.96 11.98 -1.08
C SER A 98 6.14 12.25 -0.14
N HIS A 99 5.92 12.22 1.17
CA HIS A 99 6.99 12.39 2.16
C HIS A 99 8.13 11.37 1.98
N ALA A 100 7.79 10.11 1.67
CA ALA A 100 8.77 9.06 1.41
C ALA A 100 9.64 9.34 0.19
N MET A 101 9.05 9.91 -0.87
CA MET A 101 9.76 10.27 -2.10
C MET A 101 10.66 11.48 -1.87
N ASP A 102 10.21 12.47 -1.10
CA ASP A 102 11.02 13.63 -0.70
C ASP A 102 12.23 13.18 0.15
N LEU A 103 11.99 12.28 1.11
CA LEU A 103 13.01 11.76 2.02
C LEU A 103 14.17 11.05 1.29
N ILE A 104 13.88 10.43 0.15
CA ILE A 104 14.88 9.76 -0.69
C ILE A 104 15.32 10.62 -1.88
N GLU A 105 15.06 11.93 -1.84
CA GLU A 105 15.44 12.89 -2.88
C GLU A 105 14.98 12.47 -4.28
N HIS A 106 13.80 11.85 -4.37
CA HIS A 106 13.24 11.37 -5.63
C HIS A 106 14.18 10.42 -6.41
N HIS A 107 14.97 9.60 -5.72
CA HIS A 107 15.94 8.67 -6.32
C HIS A 107 15.35 7.84 -7.49
N PRO A 108 16.04 7.71 -8.64
CA PRO A 108 15.48 7.07 -9.84
C PRO A 108 15.21 5.56 -9.68
N ASN A 109 16.01 4.86 -8.86
CA ASN A 109 15.81 3.45 -8.51
C ASN A 109 14.76 3.22 -7.41
N ALA A 110 14.00 4.24 -7.02
CA ALA A 110 12.84 4.09 -6.16
C ALA A 110 11.55 4.34 -6.94
N GLY A 111 10.51 3.61 -6.57
CA GLY A 111 9.18 3.72 -7.15
C GLY A 111 8.12 3.22 -6.20
N VAL A 112 6.89 3.37 -6.65
CA VAL A 112 5.70 2.98 -5.91
C VAL A 112 5.07 1.79 -6.61
N LEU A 113 4.73 0.78 -5.82
CA LEU A 113 3.73 -0.19 -6.18
C LEU A 113 2.39 0.36 -5.72
N PHE A 114 1.59 0.84 -6.67
CA PHE A 114 0.28 1.41 -6.39
C PHE A 114 -0.73 0.28 -6.24
N CYS A 115 -0.96 -0.19 -5.01
CA CYS A 115 -2.02 -1.16 -4.76
C CYS A 115 -3.37 -0.46 -4.65
N VAL A 116 -4.17 -0.56 -5.70
CA VAL A 116 -5.50 0.06 -5.80
C VAL A 116 -6.37 -0.36 -4.62
N GLY A 117 -6.35 -1.64 -4.23
CA GLY A 117 -7.12 -2.13 -3.09
C GLY A 117 -6.64 -1.54 -1.76
N THR A 118 -5.33 -1.49 -1.51
CA THR A 118 -4.84 -0.90 -0.25
C THR A 118 -5.03 0.62 -0.21
N TRP A 119 -4.91 1.33 -1.34
CA TRP A 119 -5.25 2.76 -1.41
C TRP A 119 -6.74 3.00 -1.18
N ALA A 120 -7.60 2.12 -1.68
CA ALA A 120 -9.03 2.14 -1.37
C ALA A 120 -9.24 2.06 0.15
N GLU A 121 -8.55 1.15 0.83
CA GLU A 121 -8.65 0.96 2.28
C GLU A 121 -8.26 2.20 3.12
N MET A 122 -7.43 3.12 2.59
CA MET A 122 -6.91 4.30 3.29
C MET A 122 -8.00 5.34 3.61
N LEU A 123 -7.79 6.07 4.71
CA LEU A 123 -8.59 7.24 5.06
C LEU A 123 -7.91 8.54 4.58
N GLY A 124 -8.66 9.39 3.90
CA GLY A 124 -8.33 10.77 3.59
C GLY A 124 -8.56 11.73 4.78
N PRO A 125 -8.27 13.03 4.58
CA PRO A 125 -8.26 14.02 5.67
C PRO A 125 -9.60 14.24 6.37
N ASP A 126 -10.72 13.94 5.72
CA ASP A 126 -12.08 14.02 6.27
C ASP A 126 -12.51 12.74 7.00
N GLY A 127 -11.60 11.76 7.13
CA GLY A 127 -11.87 10.47 7.74
C GLY A 127 -12.67 9.50 6.85
N ARG A 128 -12.79 9.78 5.54
CA ARG A 128 -13.42 8.89 4.54
C ARG A 128 -12.37 8.29 3.61
N GLY A 129 -12.73 7.42 2.66
CA GLY A 129 -11.78 6.84 1.71
C GLY A 129 -11.00 7.87 0.87
N GLU A 130 -9.71 7.63 0.59
CA GLU A 130 -8.91 8.48 -0.32
C GLU A 130 -9.44 8.45 -1.78
N ASN A 131 -9.26 9.55 -2.51
CA ASN A 131 -9.53 9.57 -3.96
C ASN A 131 -8.37 8.91 -4.73
N ILE A 132 -8.58 7.66 -5.13
CA ILE A 132 -7.61 6.85 -5.86
C ILE A 132 -7.13 7.51 -7.15
N ASN A 133 -8.03 8.17 -7.91
CA ASN A 133 -7.64 8.76 -9.19
C ASN A 133 -6.69 9.97 -8.98
N ASP A 134 -6.94 10.76 -7.93
CA ASP A 134 -6.07 11.90 -7.59
C ASP A 134 -4.71 11.41 -7.07
N ALA A 135 -4.71 10.35 -6.25
CA ALA A 135 -3.48 9.70 -5.81
C ALA A 135 -2.64 9.17 -6.98
N ILE A 136 -3.27 8.58 -7.99
CA ILE A 136 -2.58 8.13 -9.22
C ILE A 136 -1.96 9.31 -9.95
N ARG A 137 -2.69 10.43 -10.11
CA ARG A 137 -2.15 11.63 -10.76
C ARG A 137 -0.94 12.17 -10.00
N GLN A 138 -1.06 12.28 -8.69
CA GLN A 138 0.00 12.81 -7.82
C GLN A 138 1.27 11.96 -7.84
N MET A 139 1.15 10.64 -7.93
CA MET A 139 2.28 9.71 -7.87
C MET A 139 2.72 9.20 -9.24
N SER A 140 2.15 9.70 -10.34
CA SER A 140 2.24 9.12 -11.68
C SER A 140 3.65 8.84 -12.18
N ASP A 141 4.62 9.71 -11.88
CA ASP A 141 6.04 9.57 -12.25
C ASP A 141 6.79 8.49 -11.44
N ARG A 142 6.20 8.07 -10.31
CA ARG A 142 6.77 7.05 -9.40
C ARG A 142 6.12 5.70 -9.52
N ILE A 143 4.89 5.60 -10.03
CA ILE A 143 4.19 4.32 -10.15
C ILE A 143 4.90 3.46 -11.19
N THR A 144 5.32 2.26 -10.78
CA THR A 144 6.02 1.29 -11.64
C THR A 144 5.30 -0.04 -11.76
N GLN A 145 4.44 -0.31 -10.79
CA GLN A 145 3.58 -1.48 -10.75
C GLN A 145 2.25 -1.09 -10.11
N VAL A 146 1.18 -1.71 -10.57
CA VAL A 146 -0.16 -1.56 -10.03
C VAL A 146 -0.66 -2.92 -9.58
N HIS A 147 -1.07 -3.02 -8.32
CA HIS A 147 -1.91 -4.12 -7.86
C HIS A 147 -3.38 -3.72 -8.05
N PHE A 148 -4.12 -4.53 -8.77
CA PHE A 148 -5.40 -4.17 -9.38
C PHE A 148 -6.54 -5.04 -8.84
N ARG A 149 -6.71 -4.99 -7.52
CA ARG A 149 -7.80 -5.64 -6.77
C ARG A 149 -8.82 -4.63 -6.27
N ASN A 150 -9.95 -5.14 -5.79
CA ASN A 150 -11.03 -4.34 -5.20
C ASN A 150 -11.38 -4.85 -3.79
N THR A 151 -12.04 -4.01 -3.00
CA THR A 151 -12.50 -4.35 -1.65
C THR A 151 -13.95 -3.94 -1.47
N SER A 152 -14.57 -4.33 -0.36
CA SER A 152 -15.96 -3.96 -0.03
C SER A 152 -16.11 -2.54 0.50
N GLY A 153 -15.02 -1.91 0.97
CA GLY A 153 -15.03 -0.62 1.63
C GLY A 153 -13.63 -0.18 2.06
N HIS A 154 -13.58 0.97 2.73
CA HIS A 154 -12.39 1.48 3.40
C HIS A 154 -12.35 1.05 4.87
N LEU A 155 -11.28 1.37 5.60
CA LEU A 155 -11.23 1.21 7.06
C LEU A 155 -12.45 1.86 7.75
N PRO A 156 -12.97 1.33 8.87
CA PRO A 156 -12.32 0.36 9.76
C PRO A 156 -12.47 -1.11 9.36
N ASP A 157 -13.44 -1.46 8.53
CA ASP A 157 -13.76 -2.85 8.20
C ASP A 157 -13.91 -3.03 6.69
N PHE A 158 -13.25 -4.05 6.14
CA PHE A 158 -13.38 -4.41 4.73
C PHE A 158 -13.15 -5.90 4.52
N HIS A 159 -13.62 -6.40 3.39
CA HIS A 159 -13.18 -7.68 2.85
C HIS A 159 -12.79 -7.55 1.37
N GLU A 160 -12.00 -8.49 0.91
CA GLU A 160 -11.61 -8.58 -0.50
C GLU A 160 -12.78 -9.06 -1.36
N THR A 161 -12.84 -8.52 -2.57
CA THR A 161 -13.91 -8.78 -3.51
C THR A 161 -13.34 -8.95 -4.91
N PHE A 162 -14.11 -9.62 -5.77
CA PHE A 162 -13.81 -9.65 -7.20
C PHE A 162 -13.72 -8.23 -7.77
N PRO A 163 -12.88 -8.01 -8.81
CA PRO A 163 -12.68 -6.69 -9.40
C PRO A 163 -13.97 -5.92 -9.74
N ASP A 164 -15.02 -6.62 -10.15
CA ASP A 164 -16.33 -6.09 -10.53
C ASP A 164 -17.36 -6.04 -9.38
N ASN A 165 -16.99 -6.41 -8.15
CA ASN A 165 -17.88 -6.57 -7.00
C ASN A 165 -17.47 -5.75 -5.76
N GLY A 166 -16.48 -4.87 -5.89
CA GLY A 166 -16.09 -3.96 -4.82
C GLY A 166 -16.64 -2.55 -5.02
N TYR A 167 -16.31 -1.65 -4.10
CA TYR A 167 -16.84 -0.28 -4.13
C TYR A 167 -16.04 0.67 -5.04
N ILE A 168 -14.84 0.28 -5.47
CA ILE A 168 -14.03 1.08 -6.40
C ILE A 168 -14.50 0.86 -7.84
N ASN A 169 -14.69 1.96 -8.57
CA ASN A 169 -14.87 1.93 -10.02
C ASN A 169 -13.51 1.71 -10.72
N LEU A 170 -13.12 0.45 -10.87
CA LEU A 170 -11.85 0.07 -11.50
C LEU A 170 -11.72 0.54 -12.96
N LEU A 171 -12.82 0.71 -13.69
CA LEU A 171 -12.76 1.30 -15.04
C LEU A 171 -12.27 2.75 -15.00
N SER A 172 -12.68 3.52 -13.99
CA SER A 172 -12.16 4.86 -13.76
C SER A 172 -10.65 4.82 -13.51
N VAL A 173 -10.20 3.88 -12.68
CA VAL A 173 -8.78 3.71 -12.35
C VAL A 173 -7.95 3.40 -13.61
N LEU A 174 -8.41 2.49 -14.47
CA LEU A 174 -7.73 2.19 -15.74
C LEU A 174 -7.69 3.40 -16.67
N ARG A 175 -8.77 4.19 -16.72
CA ARG A 175 -8.81 5.43 -17.51
C ARG A 175 -7.79 6.44 -16.99
N THR A 176 -7.67 6.60 -15.68
CA THR A 176 -6.68 7.49 -15.07
C THR A 176 -5.25 6.99 -15.27
N LEU A 177 -4.99 5.68 -15.16
CA LEU A 177 -3.68 5.10 -15.49
C LEU A 177 -3.30 5.38 -16.96
N ARG A 178 -4.25 5.25 -17.88
CA ARG A 178 -4.04 5.63 -19.30
C ARG A 178 -3.80 7.13 -19.45
N GLU A 179 -4.59 7.97 -18.78
CA GLU A 179 -4.48 9.44 -18.80
C GLU A 179 -3.08 9.90 -18.40
N VAL A 180 -2.50 9.31 -17.36
CA VAL A 180 -1.14 9.65 -16.88
C VAL A 180 -0.02 8.92 -17.64
N GLY A 181 -0.35 8.14 -18.68
CA GLY A 181 0.63 7.46 -19.51
C GLY A 181 1.35 6.28 -18.82
N PHE A 182 0.73 5.65 -17.83
CA PHE A 182 1.32 4.50 -17.14
C PHE A 182 1.62 3.35 -18.13
N ASN A 183 2.84 2.85 -18.09
CA ASN A 183 3.35 1.79 -18.97
C ASN A 183 4.01 0.62 -18.21
N GLY A 184 3.77 0.54 -16.89
CA GLY A 184 4.33 -0.50 -16.03
C GLY A 184 3.46 -1.76 -15.96
N MET A 185 3.76 -2.61 -14.98
CA MET A 185 3.08 -3.88 -14.79
C MET A 185 1.77 -3.72 -14.02
N VAL A 186 0.71 -4.38 -14.47
CA VAL A 186 -0.57 -4.51 -13.74
C VAL A 186 -0.71 -5.96 -13.29
N VAL A 187 -0.95 -6.17 -12.00
CA VAL A 187 -1.09 -7.51 -11.38
C VAL A 187 -2.47 -7.57 -10.70
N PRO A 188 -3.26 -8.64 -10.88
CA PRO A 188 -4.58 -8.76 -10.25
C PRO A 188 -4.54 -8.80 -8.71
N ASP A 189 -3.39 -9.15 -8.13
CA ASP A 189 -3.12 -9.22 -6.69
C ASP A 189 -3.88 -10.35 -5.98
N HIS A 190 -5.06 -10.07 -5.42
CA HIS A 190 -5.85 -11.01 -4.62
C HIS A 190 -7.27 -11.21 -5.20
N VAL A 191 -8.09 -12.02 -4.50
CA VAL A 191 -9.49 -12.33 -4.83
C VAL A 191 -10.33 -12.40 -3.56
#